data_AF-A0A851XPD0-F1
#
_entry.id   AF-A0A851XPD0-F1
#
_cell.length_a   1.000
_cell.length_b   1.000
_cell.length_c   1.000
_cell.angle_alpha   90.00
_cell.angle_beta   90.00
_cell.angle_gamma   90.00
#
_symmetry.space_group_name_H-M   'P 1'
#
loop_
_entity.id
_entity.type
_entity.pdbx_description
1 polymer ?
#
loop_
_entity_poly.entity_id
_entity_poly.type
_entity_poly.pdbx_seq_one_letter_code
_entity_poly.pdbx_strand_id
1 'polypeptide(L)'
;LEVKVVTTERAKHFYNVQEIPVTLYSDEDEWQLWKGRSDPVLHIELRRWADLMLVAPLDANTLAKLASGICDNLLTCVIRAWDLSKPLLFCPAMNTAMWEHPITARHVEQLKGFGYTEIPCVVKKLVCGDEGRGAMAEVWTIVESVKRILEERGLPAQS
;
A
#
# COMPACT_ATOMS: atom_id res chain seq x y z
N LEU A 1 9.73 -9.35 12.20
CA LEU A 1 9.34 -9.20 10.79
C LEU A 1 10.38 -8.31 10.15
N GLU A 2 10.94 -8.69 9.01
CA GLU A 2 11.76 -7.76 8.23
C GLU A 2 10.84 -6.84 7.42
N VAL A 3 11.08 -5.53 7.44
CA VAL A 3 10.21 -4.54 6.81
C VAL A 3 11.04 -3.65 5.89
N LYS A 4 10.55 -3.46 4.66
CA LYS A 4 11.03 -2.46 3.71
C LYS A 4 9.88 -1.54 3.35
N VAL A 5 10.15 -0.25 3.21
CA VAL A 5 9.15 0.76 2.87
C VAL A 5 9.33 1.17 1.42
N VAL A 6 8.23 1.23 0.68
CA VAL A 6 8.17 1.92 -0.62
C VAL A 6 7.34 3.17 -0.44
N THR A 7 7.86 4.32 -0.83
CA THR A 7 7.17 5.60 -0.74
C THR A 7 6.98 6.23 -2.11
N THR A 8 5.83 6.87 -2.31
CA THR A 8 5.60 7.70 -3.51
C THR A 8 6.12 9.10 -3.27
N GLU A 9 6.46 9.83 -4.33
CA GLU A 9 6.89 11.24 -4.20
C GLU A 9 5.87 12.11 -3.47
N ARG A 10 4.57 11.79 -3.57
CA ARG A 10 3.51 12.53 -2.87
C ARG A 10 3.41 12.18 -1.38
N ALA A 11 3.71 10.93 -1.00
CA ALA A 11 3.71 10.52 0.40
C ALA A 11 4.77 11.27 1.21
N LYS A 12 5.92 11.63 0.61
CA LYS A 12 7.01 12.40 1.25
C LYS A 12 6.58 13.77 1.79
N HIS A 13 5.41 14.30 1.40
CA HIS A 13 4.87 15.55 1.97
C HIS A 13 4.25 15.38 3.36
N PHE A 14 3.96 14.16 3.80
CA PHE A 14 3.17 13.89 5.01
C PHE A 14 3.98 13.35 6.18
N TYR A 15 5.26 13.06 5.97
CA TYR A 15 6.16 12.56 7.01
C TYR A 15 7.61 12.91 6.68
N ASN A 16 8.48 12.83 7.69
CA ASN A 16 9.90 13.02 7.53
C ASN A 16 10.57 11.69 7.15
N VAL A 17 11.14 11.61 5.94
CA VAL A 17 11.77 10.37 5.43
C VAL A 17 12.96 9.96 6.30
N GLN A 18 13.69 10.92 6.86
CA GLN A 18 14.85 10.67 7.72
C GLN A 18 14.50 10.04 9.07
N GLU A 19 13.23 10.10 9.48
CA GLU A 19 12.75 9.51 10.75
C GLU A 19 12.35 8.04 10.62
N ILE A 20 12.34 7.47 9.40
CA ILE A 20 11.95 6.08 9.17
C ILE A 20 13.15 5.15 9.45
N PRO A 21 13.08 4.27 10.48
CA PRO A 21 14.22 3.48 10.95
C PRO A 21 14.47 2.19 10.15
N VAL A 22 13.87 2.07 8.96
CA VAL A 22 13.97 0.88 8.10
C VAL A 22 14.35 1.28 6.68
N THR A 23 14.81 0.32 5.88
CA THR A 23 15.15 0.59 4.48
C THR A 23 13.93 1.11 3.73
N LEU A 24 14.12 2.25 3.08
CA LEU A 24 13.08 2.97 2.35
C LEU A 24 13.53 3.15 0.89
N TYR A 25 12.62 2.87 -0.03
CA TYR A 25 12.80 3.03 -1.45
C TYR A 25 11.77 4.02 -2.02
N SER A 26 12.19 4.75 -3.03
CA SER A 26 11.42 5.72 -3.79
C SER A 26 11.62 5.50 -5.28
N ASP A 27 10.94 6.29 -6.11
CA ASP A 27 11.02 6.18 -7.56
C ASP A 27 12.45 6.42 -8.09
N GLU A 28 13.25 7.22 -7.38
CA GLU A 28 14.64 7.49 -7.75
C GLU A 28 15.54 6.24 -7.62
N ASP A 29 15.29 5.41 -6.61
CA ASP A 29 16.09 4.21 -6.33
C ASP A 29 15.99 3.16 -7.46
N GLU A 30 14.86 3.15 -8.16
CA GLU A 30 14.65 2.27 -9.30
C GLU A 30 15.68 2.53 -10.42
N TRP A 31 15.94 3.80 -10.71
CA TRP A 31 16.87 4.22 -11.75
C TRP A 31 18.32 4.27 -11.28
N GLN A 32 18.56 4.47 -9.98
CA GLN A 32 19.92 4.42 -9.43
C GLN A 32 20.51 3.00 -9.47
N LEU A 33 19.66 1.97 -9.35
CA LEU A 33 20.06 0.57 -9.41
C LEU A 33 20.20 0.03 -10.85
N TRP A 34 19.41 0.57 -11.80
CA TRP A 34 19.43 0.13 -13.18
C TRP A 34 20.33 1.00 -14.06
N LYS A 35 21.56 0.55 -14.32
CA LYS A 35 22.55 1.26 -15.17
C LYS A 35 22.83 0.54 -16.49
N GLY A 36 22.40 -0.71 -16.62
CA GLY A 36 22.51 -1.53 -17.82
C GLY A 36 21.49 -2.66 -17.87
N ARG A 37 21.35 -3.31 -19.03
CA ARG A 37 20.34 -4.36 -19.27
C ARG A 37 20.46 -5.59 -18.36
N SER A 38 21.63 -5.82 -17.77
CA SER A 38 21.90 -6.93 -16.85
C SER A 38 21.60 -6.60 -15.38
N ASP A 39 21.35 -5.33 -15.06
CA ASP A 39 21.18 -4.90 -13.68
C ASP A 39 19.80 -5.29 -13.15
N PRO A 40 19.69 -5.54 -11.83
CA PRO A 40 18.43 -5.87 -11.20
C PRO A 40 17.41 -4.75 -11.37
N VAL A 41 16.16 -5.12 -11.61
CA VAL A 41 15.02 -4.19 -11.70
C VAL A 41 14.35 -4.14 -10.33
N LEU A 42 14.45 -3.00 -9.64
CA LEU A 42 14.09 -2.88 -8.22
C LEU A 42 12.66 -3.37 -7.90
N HIS A 43 11.65 -3.00 -8.69
CA HIS A 43 10.27 -3.42 -8.43
C HIS A 43 10.08 -4.95 -8.51
N ILE A 44 10.85 -5.63 -9.35
CA ILE A 44 10.84 -7.10 -9.45
C ILE A 44 11.52 -7.71 -8.23
N GLU A 45 12.64 -7.15 -7.78
CA GLU A 45 13.36 -7.62 -6.60
C GLU A 45 12.54 -7.46 -5.32
N LEU A 46 11.85 -6.32 -5.15
CA LEU A 46 10.94 -6.10 -4.02
C LEU A 46 9.78 -7.11 -4.00
N ARG A 47 9.16 -7.37 -5.17
CA ARG A 47 8.10 -8.37 -5.32
C ARG A 47 8.59 -9.80 -5.02
N ARG A 48 9.84 -10.12 -5.37
CA ARG A 48 10.45 -11.43 -5.05
C ARG A 48 10.71 -11.56 -3.56
N TRP A 49 11.30 -10.53 -2.95
CA TRP A 49 11.67 -10.49 -1.53
C TRP A 49 10.46 -10.55 -0.59
N ALA A 50 9.38 -9.84 -0.89
CA ALA A 50 8.25 -9.70 0.04
C ALA A 50 7.37 -10.96 0.07
N ASP A 51 7.04 -11.47 1.26
CA ASP A 51 6.02 -12.51 1.46
C ASP A 51 4.59 -11.95 1.51
N LEU A 52 4.46 -10.67 1.86
CA LEU A 52 3.21 -9.92 1.99
C LEU A 52 3.44 -8.46 1.60
N MET A 53 2.42 -7.81 1.04
CA MET A 53 2.42 -6.37 0.82
C MET A 53 1.30 -5.69 1.61
N LEU A 54 1.60 -4.53 2.20
CA LEU A 54 0.63 -3.64 2.84
C LEU A 54 0.76 -2.25 2.23
N VAL A 55 -0.35 -1.68 1.76
CA VAL A 55 -0.43 -0.28 1.32
C VAL A 55 -1.25 0.50 2.34
N ALA A 56 -0.59 1.29 3.19
CA ALA A 56 -1.24 2.07 4.25
C ALA A 56 -0.49 3.39 4.48
N PRO A 57 -1.08 4.56 4.15
CA PRO A 57 -2.39 4.72 3.51
C PRO A 57 -2.39 4.35 2.02
N LEU A 58 -3.55 3.90 1.51
CA LEU A 58 -3.88 3.90 0.09
C LEU A 58 -4.73 5.14 -0.23
N ASP A 59 -4.12 6.13 -0.89
CA ASP A 59 -4.85 7.31 -1.37
C ASP A 59 -5.76 6.97 -2.57
N ALA A 60 -6.72 7.86 -2.87
CA ALA A 60 -7.69 7.64 -3.95
C ALA A 60 -7.05 7.59 -5.35
N ASN A 61 -5.91 8.27 -5.55
CA ASN A 61 -5.23 8.35 -6.84
C ASN A 61 -4.52 7.03 -7.15
N THR A 62 -3.77 6.51 -6.19
CA THR A 62 -3.14 5.20 -6.26
C THR A 62 -4.21 4.12 -6.35
N LEU A 63 -5.30 4.20 -5.59
CA LEU A 63 -6.45 3.30 -5.75
C LEU A 63 -6.96 3.25 -7.21
N ALA A 64 -7.16 4.42 -7.83
CA ALA A 64 -7.59 4.50 -9.23
C ALA A 64 -6.55 3.93 -10.21
N LYS A 65 -5.26 4.19 -9.98
CA LYS A 65 -4.16 3.64 -10.78
C LYS A 65 -4.13 2.12 -10.71
N LEU A 66 -4.23 1.55 -9.51
CA LEU A 66 -4.24 0.10 -9.30
C LEU A 66 -5.45 -0.55 -9.98
N ALA A 67 -6.64 0.04 -9.82
CA ALA A 67 -7.87 -0.46 -10.45
C ALA A 67 -7.80 -0.41 -11.99
N SER A 68 -7.05 0.55 -12.54
CA SER A 68 -6.90 0.75 -14.00
C SER A 68 -5.64 0.07 -14.57
N GLY A 69 -4.81 -0.57 -13.75
CA GLY A 69 -3.57 -1.23 -14.17
C GLY A 69 -2.43 -0.28 -14.56
N ILE A 70 -2.45 0.97 -14.09
CA ILE A 70 -1.38 1.95 -14.30
C ILE A 70 -0.20 1.62 -13.38
N CYS A 71 1.01 1.55 -13.95
CA CYS A 71 2.27 1.30 -13.26
C CYS A 71 3.32 2.35 -13.66
N ASP A 72 3.22 3.54 -13.06
CA ASP A 72 4.00 4.72 -13.43
C ASP A 72 4.94 5.22 -12.32
N ASN A 73 5.06 4.46 -11.23
CA ASN A 73 5.98 4.70 -10.13
C ASN A 73 6.36 3.38 -9.45
N LEU A 74 7.36 3.38 -8.56
CA LEU A 74 7.91 2.18 -7.97
C LEU A 74 6.81 1.33 -7.29
N LEU A 75 5.95 1.95 -6.47
CA LEU A 75 4.86 1.27 -5.77
C LEU A 75 3.91 0.57 -6.74
N THR A 76 3.41 1.28 -7.75
CA THR A 76 2.44 0.74 -8.70
C THR A 76 3.07 -0.31 -9.62
N CYS A 77 4.36 -0.19 -9.95
CA CYS A 77 5.11 -1.23 -10.66
C CYS A 77 5.24 -2.52 -9.84
N VAL A 78 5.57 -2.44 -8.54
CA VAL A 78 5.61 -3.62 -7.67
C VAL A 78 4.26 -4.32 -7.61
N ILE A 79 3.17 -3.54 -7.45
CA ILE A 79 1.82 -4.10 -7.36
C ILE A 79 1.37 -4.70 -8.69
N ARG A 80 1.70 -4.06 -9.82
CA ARG A 80 1.35 -4.57 -11.15
C ARG A 80 2.01 -5.91 -11.46
N ALA A 81 3.21 -6.14 -10.91
CA ALA A 81 3.97 -7.38 -11.01
C ALA A 81 3.69 -8.38 -9.87
N TRP A 82 2.75 -8.06 -8.97
CA TRP A 82 2.54 -8.81 -7.72
C TRP A 82 2.16 -10.27 -7.95
N ASP A 83 2.62 -11.13 -7.06
CA ASP A 83 2.21 -12.53 -7.01
C ASP A 83 0.85 -12.66 -6.34
N LEU A 84 -0.21 -13.01 -7.07
CA LEU A 84 -1.53 -13.14 -6.47
C LEU A 84 -1.63 -14.33 -5.48
N SER A 85 -0.64 -15.23 -5.45
CA SER A 85 -0.54 -16.23 -4.37
C SER A 85 -0.12 -15.62 -3.03
N LYS A 86 0.54 -14.46 -3.03
CA LYS A 86 0.99 -13.74 -1.83
C LYS A 86 -0.05 -12.71 -1.38
N PRO A 87 -0.33 -12.59 -0.06
CA PRO A 87 -1.29 -11.61 0.45
C PRO A 87 -0.87 -10.17 0.13
N LEU A 88 -1.83 -9.39 -0.34
CA LEU A 88 -1.75 -7.94 -0.47
C LEU A 88 -2.91 -7.31 0.29
N LEU A 89 -2.59 -6.48 1.28
CA LEU A 89 -3.55 -5.70 2.05
C LEU A 89 -3.47 -4.24 1.64
N PHE A 90 -4.61 -3.55 1.70
CA PHE A 90 -4.65 -2.11 1.49
C PHE A 90 -5.55 -1.43 2.51
N CYS A 91 -5.17 -0.23 2.95
CA CYS A 91 -5.89 0.56 3.93
C CYS A 91 -6.25 1.93 3.32
N PRO A 92 -7.46 2.11 2.75
CA PRO A 92 -7.85 3.36 2.14
C PRO A 92 -7.80 4.54 3.13
N ALA A 93 -7.34 5.69 2.67
CA ALA A 93 -7.39 6.93 3.44
C ALA A 93 -7.64 8.12 2.53
N MET A 94 -8.78 8.78 2.70
CA MET A 94 -9.18 9.94 1.91
C MET A 94 -10.29 10.74 2.60
N ASN A 95 -10.53 11.96 2.13
CA ASN A 95 -11.67 12.75 2.60
C ASN A 95 -13.00 12.01 2.36
N THR A 96 -14.00 12.22 3.23
CA THR A 96 -15.33 11.62 3.15
C THR A 96 -16.00 11.78 1.78
N ALA A 97 -15.93 12.96 1.16
CA ALA A 97 -16.53 13.18 -0.15
C ALA A 97 -15.86 12.34 -1.24
N MET A 98 -14.56 12.06 -1.11
CA MET A 98 -13.85 11.15 -2.02
C MET A 98 -14.25 9.69 -1.75
N TRP A 99 -14.42 9.32 -0.48
CA TRP A 99 -14.84 7.97 -0.10
C TRP A 99 -16.26 7.64 -0.58
N GLU A 100 -17.18 8.58 -0.43
CA GLU A 100 -18.58 8.47 -0.86
C GLU A 100 -18.77 8.58 -2.37
N HIS A 101 -17.74 9.03 -3.09
CA HIS A 101 -17.81 9.11 -4.55
C HIS A 101 -17.97 7.69 -5.15
N PRO A 102 -18.92 7.47 -6.08
CA PRO A 102 -19.26 6.12 -6.57
C PRO A 102 -18.09 5.40 -7.26
N ILE A 103 -17.11 6.14 -7.77
CA ILE A 103 -15.90 5.56 -8.35
C ILE A 103 -15.03 4.83 -7.32
N THR A 104 -15.01 5.31 -6.07
CA THR A 104 -14.19 4.74 -5.01
C THR A 104 -14.68 3.35 -4.66
N ALA A 105 -15.99 3.19 -4.47
CA ALA A 105 -16.61 1.90 -4.23
C ALA A 105 -16.30 0.90 -5.38
N ARG A 106 -16.36 1.36 -6.64
CA ARG A 106 -16.03 0.52 -7.80
C ARG A 106 -14.56 0.07 -7.78
N HIS A 107 -13.62 0.99 -7.54
CA HIS A 107 -12.20 0.64 -7.49
C HIS A 107 -11.88 -0.28 -6.31
N VAL A 108 -12.47 -0.06 -5.13
CA VAL A 108 -12.28 -0.94 -3.97
C VAL A 108 -12.78 -2.36 -4.27
N GLU A 109 -13.96 -2.50 -4.87
CA GLU A 109 -14.48 -3.82 -5.26
C GLU A 109 -13.64 -4.48 -6.37
N GLN A 110 -13.06 -3.71 -7.29
CA GLN A 110 -12.11 -4.27 -8.28
C GLN A 110 -10.86 -4.84 -7.61
N LEU A 111 -10.24 -4.09 -6.68
CA LEU A 111 -9.07 -4.57 -5.94
C LEU A 111 -9.39 -5.82 -5.12
N LYS A 112 -10.56 -5.85 -4.45
CA LYS A 112 -11.04 -7.06 -3.76
C LYS A 112 -11.26 -8.22 -4.72
N GLY A 113 -11.78 -7.96 -5.92
CA GLY A 113 -11.93 -8.93 -6.99
C GLY A 113 -10.61 -9.53 -7.49
N PHE A 114 -9.48 -8.82 -7.34
CA PHE A 114 -8.14 -9.36 -7.61
C PHE A 114 -7.60 -10.27 -6.49
N GLY A 115 -8.32 -10.38 -5.37
CA GLY A 115 -7.90 -11.14 -4.19
C GLY A 115 -7.16 -10.30 -3.14
N TYR A 116 -7.14 -8.98 -3.30
CA TYR A 116 -6.55 -8.09 -2.29
C TYR A 116 -7.48 -7.93 -1.09
N THR A 117 -6.90 -7.78 0.10
CA THR A 117 -7.65 -7.66 1.35
C THR A 117 -7.76 -6.21 1.78
N GLU A 118 -8.99 -5.71 1.84
CA GLU A 118 -9.26 -4.37 2.38
C GLU A 118 -9.16 -4.38 3.91
N ILE A 119 -8.40 -3.43 4.47
CA ILE A 119 -8.56 -2.97 5.85
C ILE A 119 -9.41 -1.70 5.78
N PRO A 120 -10.68 -1.75 6.21
CA PRO A 120 -11.62 -0.67 5.93
C PRO A 120 -11.25 0.61 6.68
N CYS A 121 -11.47 1.75 6.04
CA CYS A 121 -11.39 3.04 6.71
C CYS A 121 -12.47 3.19 7.80
N VAL A 122 -12.14 4.00 8.80
CA VAL A 122 -12.97 4.27 9.97
C VAL A 122 -13.68 5.62 9.85
N VAL A 123 -14.69 5.82 10.69
CA VAL A 123 -15.32 7.12 10.91
C VAL A 123 -14.48 7.88 11.94
N LYS A 124 -14.07 9.10 11.61
CA LYS A 124 -13.46 10.03 12.58
C LYS A 124 -14.19 11.36 12.52
N LYS A 125 -14.22 12.06 13.66
CA LYS A 125 -14.68 13.45 13.73
C LYS A 125 -13.68 14.32 12.98
N LEU A 126 -14.14 14.99 11.92
CA LEU A 126 -13.32 15.91 11.15
C LEU A 126 -13.15 17.23 11.91
N VAL A 127 -12.08 17.95 11.60
CA VAL A 127 -11.78 19.28 12.20
C VAL A 127 -12.90 20.29 11.94
N CYS A 128 -13.72 20.10 10.90
CA CYS A 128 -14.89 20.92 10.58
C CYS A 128 -16.14 20.64 11.46
N GLY A 129 -16.12 19.59 12.29
CA GLY A 129 -17.27 19.18 13.12
C GLY A 129 -18.12 18.06 12.53
N ASP A 130 -17.94 17.73 11.24
CA ASP A 130 -18.65 16.64 10.59
C ASP A 130 -18.04 15.27 10.93
N GLU A 131 -18.89 14.27 11.16
CA GLU A 131 -18.47 12.86 11.22
C GLU A 131 -18.53 12.26 9.82
N GLY A 132 -17.43 11.65 9.38
CA GLY A 132 -17.39 11.06 8.04
C GLY A 132 -16.45 9.86 7.96
N ARG A 133 -16.81 8.92 7.08
CA ARG A 133 -16.01 7.72 6.80
C ARG A 133 -14.94 8.05 5.76
N GLY A 134 -13.73 7.52 5.96
CA GLY A 134 -12.62 7.71 5.01
C GLY A 134 -11.26 7.87 5.68
N ALA A 135 -11.23 8.03 7.00
CA ALA A 135 -9.98 8.03 7.75
C ALA A 135 -9.33 6.64 7.76
N MET A 136 -8.00 6.59 7.64
CA MET A 136 -7.25 5.34 7.73
C MET A 136 -7.57 4.62 9.04
N ALA A 137 -7.63 3.29 9.01
CA ALA A 137 -7.73 2.47 10.21
C ALA A 137 -6.57 2.77 11.19
N GLU A 138 -6.80 2.52 12.47
CA GLU A 138 -5.76 2.68 13.49
C GLU A 138 -4.58 1.74 13.23
N VAL A 139 -3.38 2.19 13.56
CA VAL A 139 -2.13 1.43 13.32
C VAL A 139 -2.20 0.04 13.94
N TRP A 140 -2.75 -0.08 15.16
CA TRP A 140 -2.90 -1.37 15.84
C TRP A 140 -3.81 -2.33 15.07
N THR A 141 -4.95 -1.86 14.56
CA THR A 141 -5.86 -2.65 13.72
C THR A 141 -5.18 -3.13 12.45
N ILE A 142 -4.34 -2.30 11.84
CA ILE A 142 -3.57 -2.66 10.64
C ILE A 142 -2.56 -3.75 10.97
N VAL A 143 -1.78 -3.57 12.04
CA VAL A 143 -0.75 -4.54 12.49
C VAL A 143 -1.38 -5.89 12.87
N GLU A 144 -2.50 -5.88 13.59
CA GLU A 144 -3.24 -7.10 13.94
C GLU A 144 -3.74 -7.83 12.68
N SER A 145 -4.24 -7.09 11.69
CA SER A 145 -4.68 -7.67 10.42
C SER A 145 -3.54 -8.35 9.67
N VAL A 146 -2.35 -7.72 9.64
CA VAL A 146 -1.15 -8.31 9.03
C VAL A 146 -0.73 -9.57 9.78
N LYS A 147 -0.62 -9.52 11.12
CA LYS A 147 -0.23 -10.69 11.93
C LYS A 147 -1.16 -11.86 11.72
N ARG A 148 -2.48 -11.63 11.77
CA ARG A 148 -3.50 -12.66 11.52
C ARG A 148 -3.32 -13.33 10.15
N ILE A 149 -3.10 -12.55 9.09
CA ILE A 149 -2.93 -13.11 7.74
C ILE A 149 -1.63 -13.91 7.62
N LEU A 150 -0.55 -13.46 8.26
CA LEU A 150 0.71 -14.22 8.30
C LEU A 150 0.52 -15.57 9.01
N GLU A 151 -0.16 -15.58 10.15
CA GLU A 151 -0.49 -16.80 10.90
C GLU A 151 -1.37 -17.76 10.08
N GLU A 152 -2.45 -17.28 9.46
CA GLU A 152 -3.35 -18.08 8.60
C GLU A 152 -2.61 -18.71 7.41
N ARG A 153 -1.55 -18.06 6.92
CA ARG A 153 -0.73 -18.52 5.79
C ARG A 153 0.44 -19.41 6.21
N GLY A 154 0.63 -19.63 7.52
CA GLY A 154 1.79 -20.36 8.05
C GLY A 154 3.12 -19.63 7.78
N LEU A 155 3.08 -18.31 7.56
CA LEU A 155 4.26 -17.48 7.36
C LEU A 155 4.80 -17.06 8.73
N PRO A 156 6.12 -17.10 8.96
CA PRO A 156 6.70 -16.80 10.26
C PRO A 156 6.51 -15.32 10.61
N ALA A 157 5.57 -15.02 11.51
CA ALA A 157 5.59 -13.77 12.27
C ALA A 157 6.73 -13.89 13.28
N GLN A 158 7.91 -13.35 12.96
CA GLN A 158 9.05 -13.45 13.88
C GLN A 158 8.65 -12.98 15.28
N SER A 159 8.94 -13.84 16.26
CA SER A 159 8.83 -13.67 17.71
C SER A 159 9.56 -12.44 18.22
#